data_AF-A0A2S6UNV2-F1
#
_entry.id   AF-A0A2S6UNV2-F1
#
_cell.length_a   1.000
_cell.length_b   1.000
_cell.length_c   1.000
_cell.angle_alpha   90.00
_cell.angle_beta   90.00
_cell.angle_gamma   90.00
#
_symmetry.space_group_name_H-M   'P 1'
#
loop_
_entity.id
_entity.type
_entity.pdbx_description
1 polymer ?
#
loop_
_entity_poly.entity_id
_entity_poly.type
_entity_poly.pdbx_seq_one_letter_code
_entity_poly.pdbx_strand_id
1 'polypeptide(L)' 'MYDLIAAIGLALFIEGLLYAVFPKHMRKLMIFAISQSPTKLRKFGIFVIFVGLCVVTITRI' A
#
# COMPACT_ATOMS: atom_id res chain seq x y z
N MET A 1 -7.86 -4.36 -20.75
CA MET A 1 -8.26 -3.05 -20.16
C MET A 1 -8.88 -3.19 -18.78
N TYR A 2 -9.49 -4.32 -18.43
CA TYR A 2 -10.06 -4.55 -17.09
C TYR A 2 -9.03 -4.81 -15.99
N ASP A 3 -7.82 -5.25 -16.33
CA ASP A 3 -6.80 -5.62 -15.34
C ASP A 3 -6.40 -4.46 -14.42
N LEU A 4 -6.34 -3.23 -14.95
CA LEU A 4 -6.02 -2.05 -14.13
C LEU A 4 -7.17 -1.74 -13.16
N ILE A 5 -8.41 -1.85 -13.62
CA ILE A 5 -9.61 -1.64 -12.80
C ILE A 5 -9.68 -2.72 -11.71
N ALA A 6 -9.38 -3.98 -12.05
CA ALA A 6 -9.33 -5.09 -11.11
C ALA A 6 -8.22 -4.90 -10.06
N ALA A 7 -7.03 -4.44 -10.48
CA ALA A 7 -5.91 -4.16 -9.56
C ALA A 7 -6.25 -3.03 -8.58
N ILE A 8 -6.88 -1.94 -9.06
CA ILE A 8 -7.35 -0.86 -8.19
C ILE A 8 -8.44 -1.36 -7.24
N GLY A 9 -9.41 -2.12 -7.74
CA GLY A 9 -10.46 -2.72 -6.92
C GLY A 9 -9.91 -3.62 -5.82
N LEU A 10 -8.91 -4.45 -6.13
CA LEU A 10 -8.24 -5.31 -5.18
C LEU A 10 -7.46 -4.51 -4.13
N ALA A 11 -6.74 -3.46 -4.53
CA ALA A 11 -6.02 -2.59 -3.60
C ALA A 11 -6.97 -1.94 -2.58
N LEU A 12 -8.09 -1.38 -3.06
CA LEU A 12 -9.12 -0.79 -2.20
C LEU A 12 -9.78 -1.81 -1.28
N PHE A 13 -10.06 -3.01 -1.79
CA PHE A 13 -10.63 -4.09 -0.98
C PHE A 13 -9.69 -4.50 0.15
N ILE A 14 -8.41 -4.72 -0.14
CA ILE A 14 -7.40 -5.09 0.87
C ILE A 14 -7.25 -3.97 1.90
N GLU A 15 -7.18 -2.71 1.45
CA GLU A 15 -7.09 -1.57 2.35
C GLU A 15 -8.32 -1.48 3.27
N GLY A 16 -9.53 -1.55 2.72
CA GLY A 16 -10.77 -1.54 3.49
C GLY A 16 -10.90 -2.71 4.46
N LEU A 17 -10.48 -3.91 4.04
CA LEU A 17 -10.47 -5.10 4.89
C LEU A 17 -9.56 -4.93 6.11
N LEU A 18 -8.36 -4.35 5.92
CA LEU A 18 -7.45 -4.07 7.02
C LEU A 18 -8.04 -3.08 8.03
N TYR A 19 -8.77 -2.05 7.57
CA TYR A 19 -9.49 -1.13 8.45
C TYR A 19 -10.63 -1.82 9.20
N ALA A 20 -11.38 -2.71 8.54
CA ALA A 20 -12.52 -3.40 9.15
C ALA A 20 -12.09 -4.45 10.19
N VAL A 21 -11.10 -5.28 9.87
CA VAL A 21 -10.65 -6.38 10.73
C VAL A 21 -9.68 -5.89 11.81
N PHE A 22 -8.80 -4.94 11.50
CA PHE A 22 -7.73 -4.49 12.40
C PHE A 22 -7.69 -2.97 12.63
N PRO A 23 -8.80 -2.33 13.06
CA PRO A 23 -8.90 -0.88 13.17
C PRO A 23 -7.86 -0.27 14.12
N LYS A 24 -7.58 -0.96 15.24
CA LYS A 24 -6.59 -0.50 16.23
C LYS A 24 -5.17 -0.46 15.67
N HIS A 25 -4.80 -1.42 14.82
CA HIS A 25 -3.47 -1.47 14.21
C HIS A 25 -3.32 -0.39 13.15
N MET A 26 -4.33 -0.19 12.31
CA MET A 26 -4.32 0.87 11.29
C MET A 26 -4.19 2.26 11.92
N ARG A 27 -4.91 2.51 13.03
CA ARG A 27 -4.77 3.77 13.76
C ARG A 27 -3.35 3.99 14.30
N LYS A 28 -2.70 2.95 14.83
CA LYS A 28 -1.29 3.03 15.27
C LYS A 28 -0.34 3.33 14.11
N LEU A 29 -0.55 2.69 12.95
CA LEU A 29 0.24 2.93 11.74
C LEU A 29 0.12 4.39 11.26
N MET A 30 -1.08 4.97 11.28
CA MET A 30 -1.27 6.39 10.93
C MET A 30 -0.53 7.32 11.87
N ILE A 31 -0.63 7.10 13.19
CA ILE A 31 0.09 7.90 14.18
C ILE A 31 1.60 7.78 13.97
N PHE A 32 2.09 6.56 13.71
CA PHE A 32 3.49 6.33 13.38
C PHE A 32 3.90 7.07 12.11
N ALA A 33 3.10 7.03 11.04
CA ALA A 33 3.38 7.72 9.79
C ALA A 33 3.48 9.24 9.98
N ILE A 34 2.59 9.84 10.78
CA ILE A 34 2.61 11.28 11.11
C ILE A 34 3.88 11.65 11.90
N SER A 35 4.38 10.74 12.76
CA SER A 35 5.61 10.97 13.53
C SER A 35 6.89 10.90 12.70
N GLN A 36 6.85 10.39 11.47
CA GLN A 36 8.02 10.28 10.60
C GLN A 36 8.26 11.56 9.79
N SER A 37 9.53 11.88 9.55
CA SER A 37 9.86 13.01 8.69
C SER A 37 9.43 12.77 7.23
N PRO A 38 9.08 13.83 6.47
CA PRO A 38 8.68 13.70 5.07
C PRO A 38 9.69 12.95 4.21
N THR A 39 10.99 13.13 4.48
CA THR A 39 12.07 12.44 3.77
C THR A 39 12.05 10.93 3.98
N LYS A 40 11.80 10.45 5.21
CA LYS A 40 11.69 9.02 5.50
C LYS A 40 10.46 8.42 4.83
N LEU A 41 9.33 9.14 4.90
CA LEU A 41 8.08 8.72 4.28
C LEU A 41 8.22 8.62 2.76
N ARG A 42 8.92 9.57 2.13
CA ARG A 42 9.22 9.54 0.69
C ARG A 42 10.13 8.37 0.32
N LYS A 43 11.19 8.08 1.10
CA LYS A 43 12.07 6.92 0.85
C LYS A 43 11.29 5.60 0.96
N PHE A 44 10.43 5.47 1.96
CA PHE A 44 9.56 4.30 2.11
C PHE A 44 8.59 4.17 0.93
N GLY A 45 7.95 5.26 0.51
CA GLY A 45 7.07 5.25 -0.67
C GLY A 45 7.79 4.83 -1.95
N ILE A 46 9.00 5.35 -2.20
CA ILE A 46 9.83 4.93 -3.34
C ILE A 46 10.14 3.43 -3.26
N PHE A 47 10.51 2.92 -2.08
CA PHE A 47 10.77 1.50 -1.89
C PHE A 47 9.53 0.64 -2.21
N VAL A 48 8.35 1.02 -1.74
CA VAL A 48 7.09 0.31 -2.02
C VAL A 48 6.75 0.34 -3.52
N ILE A 49 7.00 1.46 -4.22
CA ILE A 49 6.82 1.55 -5.67
C ILE A 49 7.70 0.52 -6.39
N PHE A 50 8.99 0.42 -6.03
CA PHE A 50 9.90 -0.56 -6.63
C PHE A 50 9.44 -2.00 -6.37
N VAL A 51 9.03 -2.31 -5.13
CA VAL A 51 8.52 -3.64 -4.79
C VAL A 51 7.27 -3.96 -5.61
N GLY A 52 6.31 -3.04 -5.70
CA GLY A 52 5.10 -3.21 -6.50
C GLY A 52 5.41 -3.43 -7.98
N LEU A 53 6.37 -2.68 -8.53
CA LEU A 53 6.82 -2.86 -9.91
C LEU A 53 7.46 -4.23 -10.14
N CYS A 54 8.31 -4.69 -9.22
CA CYS A 54 8.91 -6.03 -9.30
C CYS A 54 7.85 -7.13 -9.27
N VAL A 55 6.86 -7.04 -8.38
CA VAL A 55 5.77 -8.02 -8.30
C VAL A 55 4.97 -8.05 -9.61
N VAL A 56 4.55 -6.90 -10.11
CA VAL A 56 3.80 -6.82 -11.38
C VAL A 56 4.62 -7.41 -12.52
N THR A 57 5.92 -7.05 -12.60
CA THR A 57 6.81 -7.58 -13.64
C THR A 57 6.93 -9.09 -13.56
N ILE A 58 7.15 -9.68 -12.38
CA ILE A 58 7.28 -11.14 -12.21
C ILE A 58 5.97 -11.87 -12.57
N THR A 59 4.82 -11.33 -12.15
CA THR A 59 3.52 -11.98 -12.39
C THR A 59 3.02 -11.89 -13.82
N ARG A 60 3.56 -10.96 -14.61
CA ARG A 60 3.08 -10.63 -15.96
C ARG A 60 4.13 -10.85 -17.06
N ILE A 61 5.29 -11.40 -16.71
CA ILE A 61 6.21 -12.08 -17.66
C ILE A 61 5.49 -13.30 -18.24
#